data_AF-A0A8J3NGC6-F1
#
_entry.id   AF-A0A8J3NGC6-F1
#
_cell.length_a   1.000
_cell.length_b   1.000
_cell.length_c   1.000
_cell.angle_alpha   90.00
_cell.angle_beta   90.00
_cell.angle_gamma   90.00
#
_symmetry.space_group_name_H-M   'P 1'
#
loop_
_entity.id
_entity.type
_entity.pdbx_description
1 polymer ?
#
loop_
_entity_poly.entity_id
_entity_poly.type
_entity_poly.pdbx_seq_one_letter_code
_entity_poly.pdbx_strand_id
1 'polypeptide(L)'
;MDRRDRRSAAPSSARPGRRALVAPDLTALHGPTAGTAVLPHRLFWQADRRVDLDNPHLLRWVYETVLREAGTLDELRSWLDGPTLVRLWPELFLPRALRSAWEERHPALRTAVPVG
;
A
#
# COMPACT_ATOMS: atom_id res chain seq x y z
N MET A 1 -24.99 7.81 -21.63
CA MET A 1 -24.02 8.56 -22.46
C MET A 1 -23.12 9.33 -21.50
N ASP A 2 -22.02 8.78 -21.02
CA ASP A 2 -20.71 8.64 -21.69
C ASP A 2 -20.10 10.00 -22.10
N ARG A 3 -19.11 10.48 -21.34
CA ARG A 3 -17.69 10.36 -21.72
C ARG A 3 -16.79 10.84 -20.57
N ARG A 4 -16.03 9.89 -20.02
CA ARG A 4 -14.62 9.97 -19.63
C ARG A 4 -14.07 11.36 -19.24
N ASP A 5 -13.76 11.53 -17.96
CA ASP A 5 -12.54 12.24 -17.57
C ASP A 5 -11.62 11.28 -16.81
N ARG A 6 -10.88 10.49 -17.59
CA ARG A 6 -9.59 9.95 -17.17
C ARG A 6 -8.58 11.04 -17.49
N ARG A 7 -8.07 11.76 -16.49
CA ARG A 7 -6.62 12.01 -16.26
C ARG A 7 -6.42 13.08 -15.20
N SER A 8 -5.97 12.63 -14.04
CA SER A 8 -4.73 13.14 -13.44
C SER A 8 -4.21 12.08 -12.47
N ALA A 9 -3.75 10.96 -13.02
CA ALA A 9 -2.75 10.16 -12.35
C ALA A 9 -1.46 10.99 -12.40
N ALA A 10 -1.25 11.82 -11.38
CA ALA A 10 0.06 12.37 -11.11
C ALA A 10 1.04 11.18 -11.07
N PRO A 11 2.23 11.27 -11.71
CA PRO A 11 3.20 10.21 -11.57
C PRO A 11 3.50 10.09 -10.07
N SER A 12 3.18 8.93 -9.49
CA SER A 12 3.55 8.57 -8.12
C SER A 12 5.06 8.47 -8.09
N SER A 13 5.68 9.63 -7.93
CA SER A 13 7.10 9.81 -7.74
C SER A 13 7.39 9.32 -6.34
N ALA A 14 7.76 8.04 -6.23
CA ALA A 14 8.69 7.65 -5.18
C ALA A 14 9.83 8.68 -5.27
N ARG A 15 9.91 9.57 -4.27
CA ARG A 15 10.73 10.78 -4.34
C ARG A 15 12.14 10.41 -4.81
N PRO A 16 12.61 10.89 -5.98
CA PRO A 16 13.87 10.45 -6.54
C PRO A 16 14.99 10.66 -5.53
N GLY A 17 15.70 9.58 -5.20
CA GLY A 17 16.81 9.55 -4.24
C GLY A 17 16.51 8.97 -2.85
N ARG A 18 15.24 8.72 -2.48
CA ARG A 18 14.93 8.06 -1.21
C ARG A 18 14.88 6.54 -1.38
N ARG A 19 15.73 5.81 -0.65
CA ARG A 19 15.63 4.35 -0.53
C ARG A 19 14.22 3.97 -0.07
N ALA A 20 13.68 2.89 -0.64
CA ALA A 20 12.41 2.33 -0.22
C ALA A 20 12.44 2.07 1.31
N LEU A 21 11.42 2.54 2.01
CA LEU A 21 11.21 2.20 3.40
C LEU A 21 10.62 0.78 3.46
N VAL A 22 11.29 -0.12 4.17
CA VAL A 22 10.89 -1.52 4.30
C VAL A 22 10.78 -1.87 5.76
N ALA A 23 9.65 -2.46 6.17
CA ALA A 23 9.50 -2.95 7.53
C ALA A 23 10.55 -4.04 7.82
N PRO A 24 11.20 -4.05 9.00
CA PRO A 24 12.21 -5.06 9.30
C PRO A 24 11.62 -6.47 9.44
N ASP A 25 10.34 -6.57 9.80
CA ASP A 25 9.60 -7.82 10.00
C ASP A 25 8.12 -7.61 9.64
N LEU A 26 7.55 -8.58 8.91
CA LEU A 26 6.13 -8.59 8.54
C LEU A 26 5.22 -8.87 9.75
N THR A 27 5.71 -9.60 10.76
CA THR A 27 4.86 -9.95 11.91
C THR A 27 4.57 -8.76 12.82
N ALA A 28 5.35 -7.67 12.70
CA ALA A 28 5.12 -6.42 13.40
C ALA A 28 4.06 -5.51 12.74
N LEU A 29 3.47 -5.94 11.62
CA LEU A 29 2.48 -5.19 10.86
C LEU A 29 1.08 -5.63 11.30
N HIS A 30 0.31 -4.72 11.91
CA HIS A 30 -0.99 -5.01 12.55
C HIS A 30 -2.06 -3.96 12.21
N GLY A 31 -1.94 -3.30 11.06
CA GLY A 31 -2.89 -2.32 10.59
C GLY A 31 -4.29 -2.91 10.35
N PRO A 32 -5.33 -2.06 10.29
CA PRO A 32 -6.70 -2.53 10.09
C PRO A 32 -6.87 -3.14 8.70
N THR A 33 -7.68 -4.20 8.62
CA THR A 33 -7.96 -4.93 7.36
C THR A 33 -9.43 -4.89 6.95
N ALA A 34 -10.30 -4.30 7.78
CA ALA A 34 -11.75 -4.34 7.64
C ALA A 34 -12.38 -3.09 8.29
N GLY A 35 -13.64 -2.83 7.95
CA GLY A 35 -14.39 -1.67 8.42
C GLY A 35 -13.91 -0.33 7.85
N THR A 36 -14.40 0.77 8.41
CA THR A 36 -14.04 2.12 7.94
C THR A 36 -12.79 2.64 8.64
N ALA A 37 -11.79 3.06 7.86
CA ALA A 37 -10.61 3.75 8.36
C ALA A 37 -10.54 5.20 7.87
N VAL A 38 -9.88 6.08 8.62
CA VAL A 38 -9.66 7.48 8.23
C VAL A 38 -8.17 7.70 7.98
N LEU A 39 -7.79 7.84 6.71
CA LEU A 39 -6.38 8.00 6.36
C LEU A 39 -5.82 9.33 6.89
N PRO A 40 -4.55 9.38 7.31
CA PRO A 40 -3.86 10.62 7.62
C PRO A 40 -3.75 11.45 6.34
N HIS A 41 -3.88 12.77 6.47
CA HIS A 41 -3.79 13.69 5.34
C HIS A 41 -2.49 13.56 4.54
N ARG A 42 -1.40 13.16 5.20
CA ARG A 42 -0.10 12.91 4.55
C ARG A 42 -0.15 11.74 3.57
N LEU A 43 -0.91 10.69 3.89
CA LEU A 43 -1.09 9.53 3.00
C LEU A 43 -2.15 9.81 1.94
N PHE A 44 -3.11 10.68 2.24
CA PHE A 44 -4.19 11.01 1.31
C PHE A 44 -4.65 12.46 1.48
N TRP A 45 -4.34 13.31 0.51
CA TRP A 45 -4.52 14.77 0.61
C TRP A 45 -5.97 15.25 0.41
N GLN A 46 -6.92 14.34 0.22
CA GLN A 46 -8.33 14.69 0.05
C GLN A 46 -8.99 15.15 1.36
N ALA A 47 -10.10 15.88 1.23
CA ALA A 47 -10.88 16.36 2.36
C ALA A 47 -11.60 15.20 3.06
N ASP A 48 -12.35 14.40 2.30
CA ASP A 48 -12.86 13.11 2.77
C ASP A 48 -11.77 12.04 2.64
N ARG A 49 -11.39 11.45 3.77
CA ARG A 49 -10.34 10.44 3.88
C ARG A 49 -10.86 9.13 4.47
N ARG A 50 -12.19 8.98 4.54
CA ARG A 50 -12.81 7.73 4.97
C ARG A 50 -12.66 6.71 3.84
N VAL A 51 -12.17 5.54 4.18
CA VAL A 51 -12.01 4.42 3.26
C VAL A 51 -12.66 3.20 3.89
N ASP A 52 -13.52 2.54 3.11
CA ASP A 52 -14.10 1.27 3.49
C ASP A 52 -13.13 0.13 3.14
N LEU A 53 -12.53 -0.49 4.15
CA LEU A 53 -11.58 -1.59 4.01
C LEU A 53 -12.26 -2.92 3.73
N ASP A 54 -13.59 -3.03 3.93
CA ASP A 54 -14.34 -4.23 3.54
C ASP A 54 -14.47 -4.32 2.01
N ASN A 55 -14.24 -3.22 1.29
CA ASN A 55 -14.11 -3.22 -0.16
C ASN A 55 -12.69 -3.65 -0.58
N PRO A 56 -12.52 -4.80 -1.27
CA PRO A 56 -11.19 -5.35 -1.60
C PRO A 56 -10.40 -4.47 -2.59
N HIS A 57 -11.07 -3.63 -3.39
CA HIS A 57 -10.38 -2.67 -4.24
C HIS A 57 -9.80 -1.51 -3.43
N LEU A 58 -10.55 -1.03 -2.44
CA LEU A 58 -10.10 0.06 -1.57
C LEU A 58 -9.03 -0.40 -0.60
N LEU A 59 -9.14 -1.61 -0.03
CA LEU A 59 -8.09 -2.20 0.80
C LEU A 59 -6.75 -2.29 0.04
N ARG A 60 -6.77 -2.82 -1.19
CA ARG A 60 -5.57 -2.86 -2.05
C ARG A 60 -5.02 -1.46 -2.30
N TRP A 61 -5.88 -0.51 -2.63
CA TRP A 61 -5.47 0.87 -2.88
C TRP A 61 -4.81 1.52 -1.65
N VAL A 62 -5.32 1.26 -0.43
CA VAL A 62 -4.69 1.71 0.82
C VAL A 62 -3.29 1.13 0.94
N TYR A 63 -3.11 -0.18 0.72
CA TYR A 63 -1.82 -0.85 0.84
C TYR A 63 -0.80 -0.27 -0.12
N GLU A 64 -1.18 -0.08 -1.39
CA GLU A 64 -0.30 0.55 -2.35
C GLU A 64 0.06 1.99 -1.97
N THR A 65 -0.91 2.76 -1.47
CA THR A 65 -0.70 4.15 -1.04
C THR A 65 0.26 4.22 0.14
N VAL A 66 0.05 3.40 1.16
CA VAL A 66 0.93 3.32 2.34
C VAL A 66 2.34 2.91 1.94
N LEU A 67 2.49 1.87 1.10
CA LEU A 67 3.82 1.41 0.65
C LEU A 67 4.58 2.49 -0.13
N ARG A 68 3.89 3.31 -0.92
CA ARG A 68 4.51 4.40 -1.71
C ARG A 68 4.83 5.63 -0.88
N GLU A 69 3.95 5.98 0.06
CA GLU A 69 3.96 7.31 0.70
C GLU A 69 4.44 7.31 2.16
N ALA A 70 4.48 6.15 2.84
CA ALA A 70 4.92 6.08 4.23
C ALA A 70 6.35 6.62 4.39
N GLY A 71 6.51 7.56 5.31
CA GLY A 71 7.79 8.16 5.65
C GLY A 71 8.48 7.48 6.83
N THR A 72 7.73 6.71 7.63
CA THR A 72 8.17 6.11 8.90
C THR A 72 7.73 4.65 9.05
N LEU A 73 8.48 3.87 9.85
CA LEU A 73 8.11 2.49 10.16
C LEU A 73 6.79 2.41 10.95
N ASP A 74 6.48 3.44 11.72
CA ASP A 74 5.24 3.53 12.50
C ASP A 74 4.01 3.64 11.58
N GLU A 75 4.10 4.43 10.51
CA GLU A 75 3.06 4.49 9.48
C GLU A 75 2.88 3.12 8.80
N LEU A 76 3.95 2.39 8.51
CA LEU A 76 3.82 1.03 7.95
C LEU A 76 3.10 0.10 8.94
N ARG A 77 3.49 0.10 10.21
CA ARG A 77 2.90 -0.75 11.26
C ARG A 77 1.44 -0.43 11.54
N SER A 78 1.08 0.85 11.44
CA SER A 78 -0.27 1.33 11.71
C SER A 78 -1.27 1.01 10.60
N TRP A 79 -0.78 0.82 9.36
CA TRP A 79 -1.65 0.75 8.18
C TRP A 79 -1.55 -0.54 7.37
N LEU A 80 -0.50 -1.34 7.58
CA LEU A 80 -0.34 -2.64 6.92
C LEU A 80 -0.53 -3.76 7.94
N ASP A 81 -1.18 -4.84 7.53
CA ASP A 81 -1.21 -6.13 8.21
C ASP A 81 -0.34 -7.12 7.42
N GLY A 82 0.52 -7.87 8.13
CA GLY A 82 1.51 -8.75 7.51
C GLY A 82 0.89 -9.84 6.62
N PRO A 83 0.01 -10.70 7.16
CA PRO A 83 -0.68 -11.73 6.38
C PRO A 83 -1.47 -11.17 5.19
N THR A 84 -2.17 -10.05 5.38
CA THR A 84 -2.90 -9.38 4.31
C THR A 84 -1.96 -8.82 3.25
N LEU A 85 -0.83 -8.24 3.63
CA LEU A 85 0.17 -7.76 2.69
C LEU A 85 0.69 -8.89 1.82
N VAL A 86 1.03 -10.04 2.41
CA VAL A 86 1.47 -11.24 1.66
C VAL A 86 0.40 -11.68 0.67
N ARG A 87 -0.87 -11.76 1.10
CA ARG A 87 -2.00 -12.15 0.25
C ARG A 87 -2.18 -11.20 -0.93
N LEU A 88 -2.13 -9.89 -0.69
CA LEU A 88 -2.39 -8.88 -1.72
C LEU A 88 -1.18 -8.62 -2.62
N TRP A 89 0.04 -8.94 -2.16
CA TRP A 89 1.31 -8.59 -2.80
C TRP A 89 1.37 -8.83 -4.31
N PRO A 90 0.91 -9.98 -4.85
CA PRO A 90 0.96 -10.25 -6.29
C PRO A 90 0.12 -9.29 -7.13
N GLU A 91 -0.91 -8.69 -6.54
CA GLU A 91 -1.87 -7.82 -7.21
C GLU A 91 -1.54 -6.33 -7.07
N LEU A 92 -0.61 -5.95 -6.19
CA LEU A 92 -0.30 -4.55 -5.92
C LEU A 92 0.48 -3.90 -7.08
N PHE A 93 0.04 -2.72 -7.51
CA PHE A 93 0.75 -1.91 -8.49
C PHE A 93 1.82 -1.03 -7.84
N LEU A 94 3.06 -1.52 -7.78
CA LEU A 94 4.18 -0.87 -7.09
C LEU A 94 5.31 -0.49 -8.05
N PRO A 95 6.03 0.63 -7.78
CA PRO A 95 7.29 0.91 -8.46
C PRO A 95 8.27 -0.26 -8.32
N ARG A 96 8.98 -0.61 -9.41
CA ARG A 96 9.88 -1.77 -9.45
C ARG A 96 10.88 -1.80 -8.29
N ALA A 97 11.53 -0.67 -8.01
CA ALA A 97 12.50 -0.57 -6.93
C ALA A 97 11.91 -0.82 -5.54
N LEU A 98 10.67 -0.37 -5.30
CA LEU A 98 9.96 -0.62 -4.05
C LEU A 98 9.62 -2.10 -3.91
N ARG A 99 9.10 -2.70 -4.98
CA ARG A 99 8.79 -4.14 -5.01
C ARG A 99 10.04 -4.98 -4.74
N SER A 100 11.14 -4.73 -5.45
CA SER A 100 12.40 -5.46 -5.24
C SER A 100 12.94 -5.31 -3.82
N ALA A 101 12.94 -4.11 -3.25
CA ALA A 101 13.46 -3.89 -1.88
C ALA A 101 12.67 -4.65 -0.81
N TRP A 102 11.34 -4.74 -0.96
CA TRP A 102 10.50 -5.51 -0.05
C TRP A 102 10.67 -7.02 -0.23
N GLU A 103 10.78 -7.51 -1.48
CA GLU A 103 11.00 -8.93 -1.78
C GLU A 103 12.39 -9.42 -1.36
N GLU A 104 13.42 -8.57 -1.47
CA GLU A 104 14.78 -8.85 -0.97
C GLU A 104 14.80 -9.04 0.55
N ARG A 105 14.03 -8.21 1.27
CA ARG A 105 13.93 -8.31 2.73
C ARG A 105 13.02 -9.44 3.18
N HIS A 106 11.94 -9.69 2.44
CA HIS A 106 10.87 -10.62 2.80
C HIS A 106 10.62 -11.62 1.68
N PRO A 107 11.35 -12.75 1.65
CA PRO A 107 11.20 -13.77 0.61
C PRO A 107 9.77 -14.30 0.45
N ALA A 108 8.97 -14.29 1.52
CA ALA A 108 7.56 -14.69 1.50
C ALA A 108 6.70 -13.87 0.52
N LEU A 109 7.05 -12.60 0.30
CA LEU A 109 6.35 -11.74 -0.67
C LEU A 109 6.64 -12.18 -2.11
N ARG A 110 7.86 -12.64 -2.40
CA ARG A 110 8.24 -13.13 -3.72
C ARG A 110 7.56 -14.46 -4.07
N THR A 111 7.30 -15.30 -3.07
CA THR A 111 6.64 -16.61 -3.25
C THR A 111 5.12 -16.52 -3.17
N ALA A 112 4.55 -15.35 -2.87
CA ALA A 112 3.11 -15.17 -2.82
C ALA A 112 2.50 -15.38 -4.21
N VAL A 113 1.38 -16.12 -4.26
CA VAL A 113 0.66 -16.43 -5.50
C VAL A 113 -0.71 -15.72 -5.43
N PRO A 114 -1.21 -15.15 -6.54
CA PRO A 114 -2.56 -14.61 -6.57
C PRO A 114 -3.57 -15.67 -6.14
N VAL A 115 -4.44 -15.33 -5.19
CA VAL A 115 -5.61 -16.16 -4.89
C VAL A 115 -6.69 -15.71 -5.87
N GLY A 116 -7.02 -16.57 -6.83
CA GLY A 116 -8.06 -16.33 -7.83
C GLY A 116 -9.46 -16.31 -7.26
#